data_AF-S3CAC9-F1
#
_entry.id   AF-S3CAC9-F1
#
_cell.length_a   1.000
_cell.length_b   1.000
_cell.length_c   1.000
_cell.angle_alpha   90.00
_cell.angle_beta   90.00
_cell.angle_gamma   90.00
#
_symmetry.space_group_name_H-M   'P 1'
#
loop_
_entity.id
_entity.type
_entity.pdbx_description
1 polymer ?
#
loop_
_entity_poly.entity_id
_entity_poly.type
_entity_poly.pdbx_seq_one_letter_code
_entity_poly.pdbx_strand_id
1 'polypeptide(L)'
;MARFHHFLVAFATLSFFSATGAAHPAARAAASLVGYLTIVFLGADPYIYFYLSQGNNPNAFTALNNGSPIIKPTKGTGGVRDPAIVRGGGSEAGVKWYIVGTDLDISKTTWSASQRTGSRGILVWESTDLLTWTNERLVVVEDSTAGMVWAPEAIWDASKGQYMVFWASKFYNTSDTAHTGTPTSTVIRYAYTSDFKTFSAPSTYIDRTPSDTIDLTILPLSASPGLANADVAPASETFLRFVKDETLKTVYTDYSTTGLFGTFTRPGGSSAYIQSGVEGPAAYWDNEVPGKAHLLLDYYGGSGYQPFETTNYESNSGWTASNKTAFPTNLRHGSVLPVDAGQYAALAAKW
;
A
#
# COMPACT_ATOMS: atom_id res chain seq x y z
N MET A 1 62.82 41.74 42.96
CA MET A 1 62.23 40.70 42.11
C MET A 1 60.86 40.34 42.66
N ALA A 2 59.78 40.90 42.13
CA ALA A 2 58.42 40.59 42.56
C ALA A 2 57.51 40.53 41.32
N ARG A 3 56.72 39.47 41.26
CA ARG A 3 56.02 38.94 40.08
C ARG A 3 54.71 39.70 39.80
N PHE A 4 54.48 40.04 38.54
CA PHE A 4 53.18 40.48 38.02
C PHE A 4 52.19 39.31 37.96
N HIS A 5 51.03 39.45 38.58
CA HIS A 5 49.87 38.56 38.42
C HIS A 5 49.05 39.01 37.20
N HIS A 6 48.87 38.12 36.23
CA HIS A 6 47.90 38.29 35.15
C HIS A 6 46.55 37.70 35.57
N PHE A 7 45.50 38.53 35.57
CA PHE A 7 44.11 38.09 35.64
C PHE A 7 43.67 37.58 34.27
N LEU A 8 43.25 36.31 34.19
CA LEU A 8 42.64 35.72 33.01
C LEU A 8 41.12 35.98 33.06
N VAL A 9 40.60 36.80 32.14
CA VAL A 9 39.16 37.00 31.93
C VAL A 9 38.65 35.86 31.06
N ALA A 10 37.77 35.01 31.62
CA ALA A 10 37.10 33.95 30.86
C ALA A 10 35.92 34.53 30.08
N PHE A 11 36.01 34.54 28.75
CA PHE A 11 34.87 34.76 27.87
C PHE A 11 34.06 33.47 27.76
N ALA A 12 32.81 33.49 28.24
CA ALA A 12 31.84 32.44 27.97
C ALA A 12 31.28 32.64 26.55
N THR A 13 31.67 31.76 25.62
CA THR A 13 31.09 31.69 24.28
C THR A 13 29.74 30.97 24.35
N LEU A 14 28.66 31.73 24.14
CA LEU A 14 27.32 31.18 23.96
C LEU A 14 27.27 30.48 22.59
N SER A 15 27.35 29.15 22.58
CA SER A 15 27.22 28.36 21.36
C SER A 15 25.75 28.20 21.01
N PHE A 16 25.31 28.88 19.94
CA PHE A 16 24.03 28.59 19.29
C PHE A 16 24.10 27.19 18.67
N PHE A 17 23.37 26.24 19.26
CA PHE A 17 23.05 24.99 18.56
C PHE A 17 22.05 25.31 17.44
N SER A 18 22.53 25.46 16.22
CA SER A 18 21.68 25.27 15.04
C SER A 18 21.26 23.80 15.02
N ALA A 19 19.96 23.56 15.25
CA ALA A 19 19.36 22.27 14.98
C ALA A 19 19.47 22.02 13.47
N THR A 20 20.49 21.26 13.08
CA THR A 20 20.55 20.64 11.77
C THR A 20 19.47 19.57 11.77
N GLY A 21 18.31 19.89 11.17
CA GLY A 21 17.34 18.86 10.82
C GLY A 21 18.09 17.80 10.01
N ALA A 22 18.09 16.57 10.49
CA ALA A 22 18.67 15.46 9.76
C ALA A 22 18.01 15.43 8.38
N ALA A 23 18.79 15.65 7.33
CA ALA A 23 18.30 15.48 5.96
C ALA A 23 17.99 13.99 5.82
N HIS A 24 16.71 13.64 5.92
CA HIS A 24 16.25 12.28 5.68
C HIS A 24 16.61 11.89 4.24
N PRO A 25 17.12 10.67 4.00
CA PRO A 25 17.44 10.22 2.66
C PRO A 25 16.15 10.19 1.82
N ALA A 26 16.02 11.15 0.90
CA ALA A 26 14.93 11.17 -0.06
C ALA A 26 15.10 10.01 -1.05
N ALA A 27 14.02 9.27 -1.31
CA ALA A 27 13.99 8.28 -2.40
C ALA A 27 14.31 8.97 -3.73
N ARG A 28 15.32 8.48 -4.46
CA ARG A 28 15.71 9.03 -5.77
C ARG A 28 14.87 8.43 -6.90
N ALA A 29 14.45 9.28 -7.84
CA ALA A 29 13.91 8.91 -9.14
C ALA A 29 14.81 7.90 -9.88
N ALA A 30 14.23 6.88 -10.53
CA ALA A 30 15.00 5.92 -11.33
C ALA A 30 14.91 6.25 -12.81
N ALA A 31 16.07 6.53 -13.42
CA ALA A 31 16.19 6.98 -14.80
C ALA A 31 15.71 5.98 -15.88
N SER A 32 15.38 4.74 -15.51
CA SER A 32 14.88 3.70 -16.42
C SER A 32 13.35 3.57 -16.46
N LEU A 33 12.64 4.22 -15.55
CA LEU A 33 11.18 4.16 -15.47
C LEU A 33 10.54 5.19 -16.41
N VAL A 34 9.54 4.76 -17.17
CA VAL A 34 8.91 5.60 -18.21
C VAL A 34 7.39 5.73 -18.07
N GLY A 35 6.82 5.06 -17.08
CA GLY A 35 5.40 5.16 -16.78
C GLY A 35 4.99 4.33 -15.57
N TYR A 36 3.68 4.15 -15.45
CA TYR A 36 3.03 3.42 -14.38
C TYR A 36 1.92 2.55 -14.95
N LEU A 37 1.85 1.31 -14.47
CA LEU A 37 0.72 0.42 -14.62
C LEU A 37 -0.11 0.50 -13.34
N THR A 38 -1.36 0.91 -13.42
CA THR A 38 -2.30 0.77 -12.31
C THR A 38 -3.25 -0.40 -12.55
N ILE A 39 -3.52 -1.17 -11.51
CA ILE A 39 -4.53 -2.23 -11.51
C ILE A 39 -5.61 -1.89 -10.50
N VAL A 40 -6.86 -2.03 -10.89
CA VAL A 40 -8.03 -1.59 -10.12
C VAL A 40 -9.21 -2.53 -10.36
N PHE A 41 -10.24 -2.44 -9.53
CA PHE A 41 -11.56 -2.99 -9.87
C PHE A 41 -12.57 -1.88 -10.19
N LEU A 42 -13.70 -2.27 -10.79
CA LEU A 42 -14.85 -1.40 -10.99
C LEU A 42 -15.99 -1.86 -10.09
N GLY A 43 -16.73 -0.92 -9.50
CA GLY A 43 -17.74 -1.25 -8.48
C GLY A 43 -18.87 -2.15 -8.98
N ALA A 44 -19.32 -1.99 -10.23
CA ALA A 44 -20.39 -2.78 -10.83
C ALA A 44 -19.91 -4.16 -11.34
N ASP A 45 -18.66 -4.23 -11.78
CA ASP A 45 -18.02 -5.42 -12.33
C ASP A 45 -16.72 -5.67 -11.55
N PRO A 46 -16.76 -6.39 -10.42
CA PRO A 46 -15.62 -6.59 -9.53
C PRO A 46 -14.63 -7.57 -10.17
N TYR A 47 -13.89 -7.08 -11.17
CA TYR A 47 -12.84 -7.76 -11.93
C TYR A 47 -11.58 -6.89 -11.93
N ILE A 48 -10.47 -7.41 -12.44
CA ILE A 48 -9.23 -6.62 -12.51
C ILE A 48 -9.11 -5.97 -13.88
N TYR A 49 -8.94 -4.66 -13.86
CA TYR A 49 -8.73 -3.79 -15.02
C TYR A 49 -7.37 -3.14 -14.89
N PHE A 50 -6.66 -3.04 -16.01
CA PHE A 50 -5.36 -2.38 -16.05
C PHE A 50 -5.47 -1.06 -16.80
N TYR A 51 -4.76 -0.06 -16.31
CA TYR A 51 -4.58 1.19 -17.01
C TYR A 51 -3.09 1.53 -17.05
N LEU A 52 -2.63 2.01 -18.20
CA LEU A 52 -1.25 2.43 -18.41
C LEU A 52 -1.19 3.95 -18.46
N SER A 53 -0.23 4.55 -17.75
CA SER A 53 -0.06 5.99 -17.73
C SER A 53 0.30 6.54 -19.11
N GLN A 54 -0.03 7.80 -19.39
CA GLN A 54 0.41 8.51 -20.58
C GLN A 54 1.84 9.03 -20.36
N GLY A 55 2.84 8.25 -20.79
CA GLY A 55 4.24 8.46 -20.42
C GLY A 55 4.42 8.44 -18.90
N ASN A 56 5.32 9.27 -18.37
CA ASN A 56 5.57 9.41 -16.93
C ASN A 56 4.53 10.24 -16.17
N ASN A 57 3.37 10.56 -16.76
CA ASN A 57 2.35 11.34 -16.07
C ASN A 57 1.61 10.48 -15.01
N PRO A 58 1.77 10.76 -13.71
CA PRO A 58 1.15 9.98 -12.63
C PRO A 58 -0.36 10.24 -12.48
N ASN A 59 -0.92 11.17 -13.26
CA ASN A 59 -2.31 11.60 -13.16
C ASN A 59 -3.10 11.40 -14.46
N ALA A 60 -2.51 10.77 -15.47
CA ALA A 60 -3.15 10.53 -16.76
C ALA A 60 -2.97 9.07 -17.17
N PHE A 61 -4.07 8.33 -17.29
CA PHE A 61 -4.05 6.89 -17.56
C PHE A 61 -5.02 6.54 -18.68
N THR A 62 -4.65 5.53 -19.47
CA THR A 62 -5.46 4.97 -20.54
C THR A 62 -5.79 3.53 -20.21
N ALA A 63 -7.07 3.15 -20.36
CA ALA A 63 -7.50 1.78 -20.13
C ALA A 63 -6.80 0.85 -21.13
N LEU A 64 -6.24 -0.25 -20.63
CA LEU A 64 -5.83 -1.36 -21.48
C LEU A 64 -7.04 -2.22 -21.82
N ASN A 65 -6.86 -3.12 -22.78
CA ASN A 65 -7.84 -4.10 -23.25
C ASN A 65 -9.17 -3.45 -23.68
N ASN A 66 -9.10 -2.27 -24.30
CA ASN A 66 -10.28 -1.49 -24.69
C ASN A 66 -11.27 -1.27 -23.52
N GLY A 67 -10.77 -1.17 -22.27
CA GLY A 67 -11.59 -1.04 -21.07
C GLY A 67 -12.28 -2.32 -20.59
N SER A 68 -12.01 -3.46 -21.23
CA SER A 68 -12.50 -4.77 -20.77
C SER A 68 -11.62 -5.33 -19.65
N PRO A 69 -12.18 -6.13 -18.73
CA PRO A 69 -11.40 -6.73 -17.65
C PRO A 69 -10.32 -7.66 -18.20
N ILE A 70 -9.13 -7.61 -17.62
CA ILE A 70 -8.01 -8.48 -17.96
C ILE A 70 -8.08 -9.79 -17.17
N ILE A 71 -8.53 -9.74 -15.92
CA ILE A 71 -8.71 -10.93 -15.07
C ILE A 71 -10.13 -10.96 -14.54
N LYS A 72 -10.83 -12.06 -14.81
CA LYS A 72 -12.09 -12.43 -14.15
C LYS A 72 -11.83 -13.66 -13.28
N PRO A 73 -12.08 -13.61 -11.97
CA PRO A 73 -11.89 -14.77 -11.10
C PRO A 73 -12.91 -15.86 -11.44
N THR A 74 -12.45 -17.11 -11.39
CA THR A 74 -13.26 -18.31 -11.57
C THR A 74 -13.50 -19.05 -10.24
N LYS A 75 -12.82 -18.64 -9.17
CA LYS A 75 -12.94 -19.18 -7.81
C LYS A 75 -13.70 -18.24 -6.88
N GLY A 76 -14.00 -18.76 -5.68
CA GLY A 76 -14.62 -17.99 -4.60
C GLY A 76 -16.02 -17.49 -4.97
N THR A 77 -16.27 -16.22 -4.71
CA THR A 77 -17.50 -15.51 -5.03
C THR A 77 -17.68 -15.23 -6.54
N GLY A 78 -16.60 -15.37 -7.32
CA GLY A 78 -16.55 -14.97 -8.72
C GLY A 78 -16.41 -13.46 -8.93
N GLY A 79 -16.06 -12.70 -7.88
CA GLY A 79 -15.67 -11.29 -7.92
C GLY A 79 -14.38 -11.06 -7.16
N VAL A 80 -13.61 -10.05 -7.58
CA VAL A 80 -12.36 -9.62 -6.97
C VAL A 80 -12.37 -8.11 -6.77
N ARG A 81 -11.96 -7.69 -5.58
CA ARG A 81 -11.81 -6.28 -5.21
C ARG A 81 -10.42 -6.01 -4.69
N ASP A 82 -10.07 -4.73 -4.63
CA ASP A 82 -8.85 -4.22 -4.01
C ASP A 82 -7.57 -4.91 -4.52
N PRO A 83 -7.35 -5.03 -5.85
CA PRO A 83 -6.23 -5.80 -6.35
C PRO A 83 -4.89 -5.09 -6.12
N ALA A 84 -3.95 -5.81 -5.52
CA ALA A 84 -2.57 -5.36 -5.32
C ALA A 84 -1.60 -6.14 -6.22
N ILE A 85 -0.82 -5.43 -7.04
CA ILE A 85 0.27 -6.01 -7.81
C ILE A 85 1.55 -6.03 -6.97
N VAL A 86 2.17 -7.20 -6.89
CA VAL A 86 3.35 -7.43 -6.05
C VAL A 86 4.51 -7.84 -6.94
N ARG A 87 5.62 -7.10 -6.86
CA ARG A 87 6.87 -7.50 -7.53
C ARG A 87 7.48 -8.71 -6.85
N GLY A 88 8.06 -9.60 -7.65
CA GLY A 88 8.91 -10.67 -7.16
C GLY A 88 10.08 -10.11 -6.34
N GLY A 89 10.41 -10.78 -5.25
CA GLY A 89 11.56 -10.48 -4.38
C GLY A 89 12.64 -11.56 -4.48
N GLY A 90 13.83 -11.26 -3.98
CA GLY A 90 14.96 -12.21 -4.00
C GLY A 90 15.30 -12.66 -5.43
N SER A 91 15.28 -13.97 -5.68
CA SER A 91 15.54 -14.54 -7.02
C SER A 91 14.44 -14.28 -8.05
N GLU A 92 13.26 -13.83 -7.61
CA GLU A 92 12.12 -13.50 -8.48
C GLU A 92 12.12 -12.03 -8.92
N ALA A 93 13.05 -11.22 -8.40
CA ALA A 93 13.14 -9.80 -8.66
C ALA A 93 13.31 -9.49 -10.16
N GLY A 94 12.40 -8.68 -10.69
CA GLY A 94 12.40 -8.22 -12.09
C GLY A 94 11.97 -9.26 -13.12
N VAL A 95 11.64 -10.49 -12.70
CA VAL A 95 11.26 -11.59 -13.61
C VAL A 95 9.93 -12.25 -13.26
N LYS A 96 9.33 -11.89 -12.12
CA LYS A 96 8.04 -12.41 -11.69
C LYS A 96 7.23 -11.36 -10.95
N TRP A 97 5.92 -11.47 -11.07
CA TRP A 97 4.93 -10.64 -10.39
C TRP A 97 3.77 -11.50 -9.92
N TYR A 98 3.12 -11.03 -8.87
CA TYR A 98 1.88 -11.59 -8.35
C TYR A 98 0.80 -10.52 -8.38
N ILE A 99 -0.45 -10.95 -8.43
CA ILE A 99 -1.59 -10.11 -8.03
C ILE A 99 -2.29 -10.83 -6.90
N VAL A 100 -2.59 -10.09 -5.84
CA VAL A 100 -3.50 -10.53 -4.78
C VAL A 100 -4.76 -9.67 -4.79
N GLY A 101 -5.88 -10.20 -4.28
CA GLY A 101 -7.11 -9.41 -4.17
C GLY A 101 -8.13 -10.03 -3.22
N THR A 102 -9.08 -9.19 -2.79
CA THR A 102 -10.23 -9.58 -1.97
C THR A 102 -11.17 -10.47 -2.78
N ASP A 103 -11.50 -11.67 -2.28
CA ASP A 103 -12.56 -12.50 -2.85
C ASP A 103 -13.94 -11.95 -2.43
N LEU A 104 -14.52 -11.08 -3.25
CA LEU A 104 -15.81 -10.47 -2.99
C LEU A 104 -16.54 -10.02 -4.26
N ASP A 105 -17.69 -10.63 -4.50
CA ASP A 105 -18.76 -10.10 -5.33
C ASP A 105 -19.91 -9.60 -4.44
N ILE A 106 -19.95 -8.29 -4.21
CA ILE A 106 -20.97 -7.70 -3.32
C ILE A 106 -22.40 -7.85 -3.87
N SER A 107 -22.58 -8.04 -5.18
CA SER A 107 -23.91 -8.24 -5.79
C SER A 107 -24.55 -9.57 -5.42
N LYS A 108 -23.73 -10.55 -4.99
CA LYS A 108 -24.17 -11.89 -4.58
C LYS A 108 -24.28 -12.05 -3.06
N THR A 109 -24.04 -10.99 -2.30
CA THR A 109 -24.10 -10.99 -0.83
C THR A 109 -24.61 -9.65 -0.31
N THR A 110 -24.46 -9.38 0.99
CA THR A 110 -24.72 -8.07 1.59
C THR A 110 -23.48 -7.61 2.33
N TRP A 111 -23.35 -6.29 2.55
CA TRP A 111 -22.25 -5.74 3.36
C TRP A 111 -22.19 -6.26 4.79
N SER A 112 -23.33 -6.66 5.35
CA SER A 112 -23.38 -7.31 6.67
C SER A 112 -22.83 -8.74 6.57
N ALA A 113 -23.36 -9.54 5.63
CA ALA A 113 -22.92 -10.93 5.46
C ALA A 113 -21.44 -11.03 5.05
N SER A 114 -20.93 -10.13 4.22
CA SER A 114 -19.52 -10.12 3.79
C SER A 114 -18.54 -9.79 4.91
N GLN A 115 -18.97 -9.10 5.98
CA GLN A 115 -18.16 -8.85 7.17
C GLN A 115 -18.27 -9.95 8.23
N ARG A 116 -19.39 -10.67 8.25
CA ARG A 116 -19.68 -11.68 9.27
C ARG A 116 -19.22 -13.06 8.84
N THR A 117 -19.57 -13.47 7.62
CA THR A 117 -19.31 -14.82 7.08
C THR A 117 -18.74 -14.70 5.66
N GLY A 118 -17.86 -13.72 5.45
CA GLY A 118 -17.23 -13.46 4.17
C GLY A 118 -16.11 -14.47 3.85
N SER A 119 -15.46 -14.27 2.72
CA SER A 119 -14.29 -15.07 2.37
C SER A 119 -13.17 -14.84 3.38
N ARG A 120 -12.49 -15.94 3.75
CA ARG A 120 -11.32 -15.96 4.64
C ARG A 120 -10.02 -16.18 3.86
N GLY A 121 -10.10 -16.04 2.55
CA GLY A 121 -8.98 -16.23 1.65
C GLY A 121 -8.74 -15.04 0.74
N ILE A 122 -7.56 -15.04 0.15
CA ILE A 122 -7.13 -14.08 -0.86
C ILE A 122 -7.08 -14.77 -2.21
N LEU A 123 -7.48 -14.07 -3.27
CA LEU A 123 -7.23 -14.51 -4.62
C LEU A 123 -5.77 -14.20 -4.99
N VAL A 124 -5.14 -15.09 -5.75
CA VAL A 124 -3.74 -14.96 -6.19
C VAL A 124 -3.61 -15.36 -7.65
N TRP A 125 -2.88 -14.55 -8.43
CA TRP A 125 -2.38 -14.87 -9.76
C TRP A 125 -0.89 -14.56 -9.85
N GLU A 126 -0.22 -15.14 -10.84
CA GLU A 126 1.20 -14.87 -11.11
C GLU A 126 1.48 -14.67 -12.59
N SER A 127 2.53 -13.90 -12.87
CA SER A 127 3.02 -13.57 -14.21
C SER A 127 4.55 -13.50 -14.22
N THR A 128 5.15 -13.81 -15.36
CA THR A 128 6.60 -13.64 -15.61
C THR A 128 6.89 -12.58 -16.68
N ASP A 129 5.86 -11.91 -17.18
CA ASP A 129 5.94 -10.93 -18.27
C ASP A 129 5.05 -9.70 -18.06
N LEU A 130 4.25 -9.63 -16.96
CA LEU A 130 3.16 -8.66 -16.70
C LEU A 130 1.97 -8.72 -17.67
N LEU A 131 2.07 -9.53 -18.71
CA LEU A 131 1.10 -9.61 -19.79
C LEU A 131 0.15 -10.78 -19.60
N THR A 132 0.67 -11.91 -19.14
CA THR A 132 -0.01 -13.20 -19.08
C THR A 132 -0.09 -13.61 -17.62
N TRP A 133 -1.33 -13.68 -17.13
CA TRP A 133 -1.63 -13.99 -15.73
C TRP A 133 -2.23 -15.39 -15.65
N THR A 134 -1.64 -16.23 -14.80
CA THR A 134 -1.98 -17.65 -14.71
C THR A 134 -2.07 -18.11 -13.26
N ASN A 135 -2.37 -19.40 -13.07
CA ASN A 135 -2.36 -20.08 -11.77
C ASN A 135 -3.23 -19.41 -10.71
N GLU A 136 -4.49 -19.09 -11.07
CA GLU A 136 -5.50 -18.58 -10.14
C GLU A 136 -5.63 -19.50 -8.92
N ARG A 137 -5.55 -18.93 -7.72
CA ARG A 137 -5.73 -19.62 -6.44
C ARG A 137 -6.61 -18.77 -5.53
N LEU A 138 -7.44 -19.44 -4.73
CA LEU A 138 -8.06 -18.85 -3.55
C LEU A 138 -7.38 -19.49 -2.33
N VAL A 139 -6.55 -18.73 -1.63
CA VAL A 139 -5.75 -19.24 -0.51
C VAL A 139 -6.35 -18.75 0.79
N VAL A 140 -6.80 -19.68 1.65
CA VAL A 140 -7.32 -19.35 2.97
C VAL A 140 -6.16 -18.94 3.89
N VAL A 141 -6.22 -17.74 4.46
CA VAL A 141 -5.14 -17.16 5.29
C VAL A 141 -5.58 -16.85 6.71
N GLU A 142 -6.86 -17.00 7.03
CA GLU A 142 -7.40 -16.85 8.39
C GLU A 142 -8.27 -18.04 8.82
N ASP A 143 -8.35 -18.24 10.13
CA ASP A 143 -9.12 -19.34 10.73
C ASP A 143 -10.64 -19.08 10.75
N SER A 144 -11.42 -20.02 11.29
CA SER A 144 -12.88 -19.95 11.30
C SER A 144 -13.48 -18.85 12.18
N THR A 145 -12.70 -18.21 13.03
CA THR A 145 -13.18 -17.10 13.88
C THR A 145 -13.18 -15.77 13.14
N ALA A 146 -12.47 -15.66 12.02
CA ALA A 146 -12.45 -14.46 11.19
C ALA A 146 -13.78 -14.27 10.45
N GLY A 147 -14.29 -13.03 10.48
CA GLY A 147 -15.47 -12.65 9.72
C GLY A 147 -15.18 -12.46 8.23
N MET A 148 -13.98 -12.00 7.87
CA MET A 148 -13.55 -11.73 6.50
C MET A 148 -12.03 -11.54 6.38
N VAL A 149 -11.52 -11.57 5.14
CA VAL A 149 -10.17 -11.17 4.75
C VAL A 149 -10.27 -10.17 3.60
N TRP A 150 -9.91 -8.91 3.83
CA TRP A 150 -10.11 -7.81 2.87
C TRP A 150 -8.84 -7.00 2.60
N ALA A 151 -8.80 -6.40 1.41
CA ALA A 151 -7.74 -5.53 0.90
C ALA A 151 -6.34 -6.09 1.13
N PRO A 152 -6.02 -7.29 0.59
CA PRO A 152 -4.69 -7.84 0.75
C PRO A 152 -3.66 -7.07 -0.10
N GLU A 153 -2.49 -6.80 0.48
CA GLU A 153 -1.30 -6.33 -0.21
C GLU A 153 -0.08 -7.10 0.35
N ALA A 154 1.05 -7.03 -0.33
CA ALA A 154 2.27 -7.66 0.13
C ALA A 154 3.52 -6.81 -0.15
N ILE A 155 4.47 -6.87 0.77
CA ILE A 155 5.79 -6.26 0.63
C ILE A 155 6.87 -7.34 0.82
N TRP A 156 7.91 -7.32 0.01
CA TRP A 156 9.06 -8.21 0.22
C TRP A 156 9.88 -7.75 1.43
N ASP A 157 10.03 -8.61 2.43
CA ASP A 157 10.89 -8.41 3.59
C ASP A 157 12.25 -9.08 3.33
N ALA A 158 13.22 -8.30 2.88
CA ALA A 158 14.56 -8.78 2.60
C ALA A 158 15.28 -9.41 3.82
N SER A 159 14.93 -9.01 5.04
CA SER A 159 15.53 -9.57 6.26
C SER A 159 15.08 -11.01 6.52
N LYS A 160 13.89 -11.39 6.02
CA LYS A 160 13.35 -12.75 6.11
C LYS A 160 13.46 -13.54 4.82
N GLY A 161 13.69 -12.88 3.69
CA GLY A 161 13.65 -13.51 2.37
C GLY A 161 12.25 -14.04 2.03
N GLN A 162 11.21 -13.33 2.46
CA GLN A 162 9.81 -13.71 2.29
C GLN A 162 8.94 -12.46 2.07
N TYR A 163 7.76 -12.65 1.48
CA TYR A 163 6.73 -11.61 1.40
C TYR A 163 5.96 -11.55 2.72
N MET A 164 5.87 -10.35 3.30
CA MET A 164 4.87 -10.06 4.33
C MET A 164 3.57 -9.70 3.61
N VAL A 165 2.59 -10.59 3.67
CA VAL A 165 1.24 -10.35 3.13
C VAL A 165 0.36 -9.89 4.28
N PHE A 166 -0.42 -8.84 4.08
CA PHE A 166 -1.24 -8.23 5.12
C PHE A 166 -2.64 -7.89 4.59
N TRP A 167 -3.64 -7.89 5.48
CA TRP A 167 -5.05 -7.72 5.16
C TRP A 167 -5.84 -7.24 6.39
N ALA A 168 -7.04 -6.71 6.18
CA ALA A 168 -7.97 -6.37 7.24
C ALA A 168 -8.86 -7.57 7.63
N SER A 169 -9.12 -7.75 8.93
CA SER A 169 -10.03 -8.77 9.46
C SER A 169 -10.60 -8.38 10.83
N LYS A 170 -11.75 -8.94 11.19
CA LYS A 170 -12.33 -8.89 12.54
C LYS A 170 -12.74 -10.29 12.97
N PHE A 171 -12.81 -10.52 14.29
CA PHE A 171 -12.96 -11.87 14.83
C PHE A 171 -14.17 -12.00 15.74
N TYR A 172 -14.71 -13.21 15.80
CA TYR A 172 -15.78 -13.62 16.70
C TYR A 172 -15.23 -14.55 17.78
N ASN A 173 -15.98 -14.68 18.88
CA ASN A 173 -15.66 -15.69 19.89
C ASN A 173 -15.65 -17.08 19.27
N THR A 174 -14.72 -17.95 19.67
CA THR A 174 -14.62 -19.32 19.16
C THR A 174 -15.91 -20.14 19.36
N SER A 175 -16.71 -19.80 20.37
CA SER A 175 -18.03 -20.42 20.61
C SER A 175 -19.16 -19.88 19.72
N ASP A 176 -19.01 -18.69 19.11
CA ASP A 176 -19.98 -18.10 18.19
C ASP A 176 -19.68 -18.55 16.77
N THR A 177 -19.83 -19.84 16.49
CA THR A 177 -19.52 -20.41 15.15
C THR A 177 -20.44 -19.90 14.03
N ALA A 178 -21.53 -19.19 14.38
CA ALA A 178 -22.46 -18.59 13.44
C ALA A 178 -22.19 -17.10 13.18
N HIS A 179 -21.21 -16.50 13.87
CA HIS A 179 -20.85 -15.09 13.78
C HIS A 179 -22.05 -14.14 13.95
N THR A 180 -22.91 -14.45 14.91
CA THR A 180 -24.16 -13.70 15.19
C THR A 180 -23.97 -12.62 16.26
N GLY A 181 -22.98 -12.78 17.12
CA GLY A 181 -22.64 -11.87 18.20
C GLY A 181 -21.91 -10.62 17.74
N THR A 182 -21.26 -9.96 18.68
CA THR A 182 -20.43 -8.77 18.46
C THR A 182 -19.00 -9.18 18.10
N PRO A 183 -18.46 -8.76 16.96
CA PRO A 183 -17.05 -9.00 16.63
C PRO A 183 -16.12 -8.10 17.43
N THR A 184 -14.83 -8.38 17.37
CA THR A 184 -13.77 -7.41 17.70
C THR A 184 -13.79 -6.21 16.76
N SER A 185 -13.04 -5.16 17.09
CA SER A 185 -12.65 -4.16 16.09
C SER A 185 -11.89 -4.82 14.94
N THR A 186 -11.98 -4.22 13.77
CA THR A 186 -11.22 -4.62 12.58
C THR A 186 -9.76 -4.22 12.75
N VAL A 187 -8.85 -5.16 12.56
CA VAL A 187 -7.40 -4.98 12.71
C VAL A 187 -6.70 -5.36 11.42
N ILE A 188 -5.46 -4.88 11.24
CA ILE A 188 -4.61 -5.38 10.16
C ILE A 188 -3.84 -6.60 10.65
N ARG A 189 -3.98 -7.69 9.91
CA ARG A 189 -3.35 -8.99 10.09
C ARG A 189 -2.24 -9.17 9.07
N TYR A 190 -1.31 -10.07 9.34
CA TYR A 190 -0.27 -10.43 8.38
C TYR A 190 0.18 -11.89 8.54
N ALA A 191 0.72 -12.45 7.46
CA ALA A 191 1.47 -13.70 7.45
C ALA A 191 2.62 -13.64 6.44
N TYR A 192 3.61 -14.51 6.62
CA TYR A 192 4.72 -14.63 5.68
C TYR A 192 4.50 -15.78 4.69
N THR A 193 4.91 -15.54 3.45
CA THR A 193 4.98 -16.57 2.39
C THR A 193 6.20 -16.34 1.51
N SER A 194 6.72 -17.39 0.88
CA SER A 194 7.74 -17.26 -0.18
C SER A 194 7.16 -17.46 -1.58
N ASP A 195 5.91 -17.94 -1.70
CA ASP A 195 5.38 -18.46 -2.96
C ASP A 195 3.89 -18.15 -3.20
N PHE A 196 3.23 -17.46 -2.26
CA PHE A 196 1.78 -17.20 -2.27
C PHE A 196 0.93 -18.47 -2.41
N LYS A 197 1.41 -19.58 -1.82
CA LYS A 197 0.69 -20.85 -1.68
C LYS A 197 0.69 -21.31 -0.24
N THR A 198 1.85 -21.27 0.40
CA THR A 198 2.02 -21.66 1.80
C THR A 198 2.28 -20.42 2.65
N PHE A 199 1.49 -20.25 3.71
CA PHE A 199 1.57 -19.12 4.62
C PHE A 199 1.94 -19.59 6.02
N SER A 200 2.70 -18.75 6.74
CA SER A 200 2.82 -18.90 8.20
C SER A 200 1.46 -18.71 8.87
N ALA A 201 1.35 -19.09 10.14
CA ALA A 201 0.20 -18.68 10.95
C ALA A 201 0.10 -17.14 10.99
N PRO A 202 -1.10 -16.55 10.86
CA PRO A 202 -1.27 -15.11 10.84
C PRO A 202 -1.10 -14.50 12.23
N SER A 203 -0.62 -13.25 12.27
CA SER A 203 -0.45 -12.44 13.49
C SER A 203 -1.01 -11.04 13.27
N THR A 204 -1.23 -10.29 14.36
CA THR A 204 -1.72 -8.91 14.26
C THR A 204 -0.56 -7.97 13.95
N TYR A 205 -0.72 -7.14 12.93
CA TYR A 205 0.24 -6.10 12.55
C TYR A 205 -0.15 -4.73 13.11
N ILE A 206 -1.41 -4.32 12.94
CA ILE A 206 -1.93 -3.05 13.44
C ILE A 206 -3.23 -3.31 14.20
N ASP A 207 -3.23 -2.97 15.48
CA ASP A 207 -4.42 -2.94 16.33
C ASP A 207 -4.62 -1.53 16.87
N ARG A 208 -5.76 -0.90 16.52
CA ARG A 208 -6.15 0.44 16.99
C ARG A 208 -7.45 0.40 17.79
N THR A 209 -7.77 -0.75 18.38
CA THR A 209 -8.97 -0.93 19.21
C THR A 209 -9.13 0.23 20.21
N PRO A 210 -10.32 0.85 20.31
CA PRO A 210 -11.60 0.40 19.75
C PRO A 210 -11.88 0.80 18.29
N SER A 211 -10.98 1.51 17.60
CA SER A 211 -11.21 1.90 16.20
C SER A 211 -11.08 0.71 15.24
N ASP A 212 -11.98 0.64 14.26
CA ASP A 212 -11.86 -0.23 13.10
C ASP A 212 -10.77 0.30 12.15
N THR A 213 -9.84 -0.56 11.77
CA THR A 213 -8.75 -0.25 10.84
C THR A 213 -8.84 -1.16 9.61
N ILE A 214 -8.88 -0.56 8.43
CA ILE A 214 -8.85 -1.27 7.13
C ILE A 214 -7.81 -0.63 6.21
N ASP A 215 -7.68 -1.18 5.01
CA ASP A 215 -6.84 -0.69 3.89
C ASP A 215 -5.48 -0.15 4.32
N LEU A 216 -4.50 -1.04 4.35
CA LEU A 216 -3.10 -0.69 4.58
C LEU A 216 -2.37 -0.68 3.23
N THR A 217 -1.52 0.32 3.03
CA THR A 217 -0.46 0.31 2.01
C THR A 217 0.85 0.76 2.64
N ILE A 218 1.94 0.10 2.31
CA ILE A 218 3.27 0.40 2.87
C ILE A 218 4.17 0.92 1.75
N LEU A 219 4.75 2.11 1.94
CA LEU A 219 5.72 2.71 1.02
C LEU A 219 7.11 2.76 1.69
N PRO A 220 8.07 1.91 1.28
CA PRO A 220 9.44 1.94 1.74
C PRO A 220 10.16 3.18 1.17
N LEU A 221 10.98 3.79 2.01
CA LEU A 221 11.93 4.81 1.61
C LEU A 221 13.26 4.11 1.38
N SER A 222 13.72 4.02 0.13
CA SER A 222 15.04 3.44 -0.11
C SER A 222 16.13 4.40 0.37
N ALA A 223 16.99 3.92 1.28
CA ALA A 223 18.26 4.58 1.58
C ALA A 223 19.33 4.34 0.48
N SER A 224 19.09 3.40 -0.44
CA SER A 224 20.03 3.03 -1.51
C SER A 224 19.56 3.51 -2.89
N PRO A 225 20.42 4.18 -3.68
CA PRO A 225 20.12 4.50 -5.06
C PRO A 225 20.01 3.21 -5.90
N GLY A 226 18.94 3.08 -6.70
CA GLY A 226 18.81 2.01 -7.70
C GLY A 226 17.64 1.02 -7.52
N LEU A 227 16.89 1.10 -6.42
CA LEU A 227 15.64 0.35 -6.24
C LEU A 227 14.48 1.33 -6.00
N ALA A 228 14.01 1.97 -7.07
CA ALA A 228 12.77 2.75 -7.03
C ALA A 228 11.56 1.78 -7.08
N ASN A 229 11.39 0.98 -6.02
CA ASN A 229 10.30 0.02 -5.92
C ASN A 229 9.54 0.24 -4.61
N ALA A 230 8.25 0.54 -4.70
CA ALA A 230 7.36 0.70 -3.54
C ALA A 230 7.06 -0.62 -2.82
N ASP A 231 7.25 -1.79 -3.44
CA ASP A 231 6.80 -3.06 -2.86
C ASP A 231 7.96 -4.02 -2.53
N VAL A 232 9.20 -3.57 -2.77
CA VAL A 232 10.41 -4.29 -2.36
C VAL A 232 11.07 -3.46 -1.30
N ALA A 233 10.96 -3.86 -0.02
CA ALA A 233 11.82 -3.27 0.99
C ALA A 233 13.25 -3.79 0.73
N PRO A 234 14.23 -2.95 0.32
CA PRO A 234 15.62 -3.29 0.56
C PRO A 234 15.85 -3.38 2.08
N ALA A 235 17.09 -3.40 2.55
CA ALA A 235 17.40 -3.11 3.96
C ALA A 235 17.08 -1.65 4.33
N SER A 236 15.90 -1.15 3.94
CA SER A 236 15.33 0.08 4.43
C SER A 236 14.83 -0.16 5.83
N GLU A 237 15.19 0.74 6.73
CA GLU A 237 14.58 0.84 8.04
C GLU A 237 13.44 1.87 8.04
N THR A 238 13.23 2.57 6.92
CA THR A 238 12.32 3.71 6.84
C THR A 238 11.11 3.42 5.97
N PHE A 239 9.92 3.55 6.56
CA PHE A 239 8.65 3.22 5.93
C PHE A 239 7.59 4.28 6.23
N LEU A 240 6.79 4.59 5.22
CA LEU A 240 5.47 5.16 5.40
C LEU A 240 4.45 4.03 5.39
N ARG A 241 3.40 4.17 6.19
CA ARG A 241 2.19 3.37 6.05
C ARG A 241 0.98 4.27 5.94
N PHE A 242 0.15 4.02 4.94
CA PHE A 242 -1.13 4.69 4.75
C PHE A 242 -2.21 3.75 5.24
N VAL A 243 -3.09 4.26 6.09
CA VAL A 243 -4.05 3.42 6.79
C VAL A 243 -5.40 4.12 6.83
N LYS A 244 -6.47 3.38 6.58
CA LYS A 244 -7.85 3.84 6.76
C LYS A 244 -8.31 3.58 8.20
N ASP A 245 -8.61 4.67 8.91
CA ASP A 245 -9.45 4.63 10.11
C ASP A 245 -10.92 4.55 9.66
N GLU A 246 -11.51 3.38 9.81
CA GLU A 246 -12.88 3.11 9.39
C GLU A 246 -13.91 3.62 10.40
N THR A 247 -13.51 3.91 11.64
CA THR A 247 -14.39 4.56 12.62
C THR A 247 -14.52 6.06 12.34
N LEU A 248 -13.41 6.75 12.06
CA LEU A 248 -13.36 8.18 11.78
C LEU A 248 -13.57 8.52 10.29
N LYS A 249 -13.54 7.51 9.41
CA LYS A 249 -13.61 7.66 7.94
C LYS A 249 -12.48 8.51 7.37
N THR A 250 -11.28 8.39 7.93
CA THR A 250 -10.09 9.15 7.50
C THR A 250 -8.98 8.22 7.04
N VAL A 251 -8.19 8.68 6.07
CA VAL A 251 -6.89 8.06 5.74
C VAL A 251 -5.78 8.94 6.29
N TYR A 252 -4.81 8.32 6.94
CA TYR A 252 -3.64 8.97 7.52
C TYR A 252 -2.36 8.24 7.11
N THR A 253 -1.22 8.92 7.25
CA THR A 253 0.11 8.30 7.15
C THR A 253 0.76 8.23 8.54
N ASP A 254 1.36 7.08 8.85
CA ASP A 254 2.36 6.96 9.90
C ASP A 254 3.75 6.76 9.29
N TYR A 255 4.79 7.04 10.05
CA TYR A 255 6.18 6.98 9.64
C TYR A 255 7.03 6.21 10.66
N SER A 256 7.93 5.35 10.18
CA SER A 256 8.95 4.67 10.99
C SER A 256 10.31 4.77 10.33
N THR A 257 11.37 4.78 11.15
CA THR A 257 12.79 4.64 10.75
C THR A 257 13.44 3.43 11.41
N THR A 258 12.63 2.48 11.92
CA THR A 258 13.11 1.35 12.74
C THR A 258 12.64 -0.01 12.21
N GLY A 259 12.33 -0.07 10.91
CA GLY A 259 11.95 -1.30 10.22
C GLY A 259 10.43 -1.47 10.05
N LEU A 260 10.05 -2.53 9.30
CA LEU A 260 8.65 -2.89 9.05
C LEU A 260 7.86 -3.16 10.34
N PHE A 261 8.52 -3.65 11.39
CA PHE A 261 7.92 -3.89 12.71
C PHE A 261 8.39 -2.86 13.76
N GLY A 262 8.97 -1.76 13.29
CA GLY A 262 9.49 -0.70 14.12
C GLY A 262 8.40 0.13 14.81
N THR A 263 8.84 1.13 15.56
CA THR A 263 7.95 2.14 16.13
C THR A 263 7.46 3.06 15.02
N PHE A 264 6.15 3.05 14.76
CA PHE A 264 5.50 4.00 13.86
C PHE A 264 4.91 5.16 14.65
N THR A 265 5.21 6.38 14.21
CA THR A 265 4.64 7.61 14.75
C THR A 265 3.68 8.21 13.73
N ARG A 266 2.61 8.86 14.21
CA ARG A 266 1.71 9.64 13.35
C ARG A 266 2.16 11.09 13.35
N PRO A 267 2.74 11.61 12.25
CA PRO A 267 3.13 13.00 12.22
C PRO A 267 1.93 13.92 12.33
N GLY A 268 1.99 14.88 13.25
CA GLY A 268 0.86 15.74 13.63
C GLY A 268 -0.02 15.19 14.76
N GLY A 269 0.28 14.02 15.31
CA GLY A 269 -0.44 13.42 16.45
C GLY A 269 -1.63 12.54 16.03
N SER A 270 -2.30 11.94 17.01
CA SER A 270 -3.33 10.91 16.78
C SER A 270 -4.56 11.39 16.01
N SER A 271 -4.87 12.69 16.00
CA SER A 271 -5.97 13.27 15.24
C SER A 271 -5.59 13.69 13.81
N ALA A 272 -4.32 13.61 13.43
CA ALA A 272 -3.88 13.99 12.11
C ALA A 272 -4.35 12.98 11.06
N TYR A 273 -4.73 13.50 9.89
CA TYR A 273 -5.12 12.70 8.73
C TYR A 273 -4.82 13.47 7.45
N ILE A 274 -4.76 12.74 6.34
CA ILE A 274 -4.58 13.26 4.99
C ILE A 274 -5.92 13.74 4.45
N GLN A 275 -6.92 12.85 4.45
CA GLN A 275 -8.23 13.14 3.92
C GLN A 275 -9.33 12.34 4.62
N SER A 276 -10.53 12.92 4.71
CA SER A 276 -11.74 12.26 5.20
C SER A 276 -12.69 11.86 4.06
N GLY A 277 -13.57 10.89 4.33
CA GLY A 277 -14.55 10.39 3.36
C GLY A 277 -13.95 9.58 2.20
N VAL A 278 -12.76 9.02 2.41
CA VAL A 278 -11.99 8.24 1.43
C VAL A 278 -11.47 6.94 2.03
N GLU A 279 -11.10 5.98 1.19
CA GLU A 279 -10.49 4.69 1.56
C GLU A 279 -9.44 4.26 0.52
N GLY A 280 -8.93 3.04 0.64
CA GLY A 280 -8.09 2.40 -0.36
C GLY A 280 -6.84 3.17 -0.80
N PRO A 281 -5.97 3.62 0.12
CA PRO A 281 -4.73 4.28 -0.26
C PRO A 281 -3.93 3.42 -1.25
N ALA A 282 -3.38 4.03 -2.29
CA ALA A 282 -2.38 3.41 -3.15
C ALA A 282 -1.22 4.39 -3.36
N ALA A 283 -0.10 4.15 -2.69
CA ALA A 283 1.03 5.06 -2.63
C ALA A 283 2.20 4.60 -3.50
N TYR A 284 2.86 5.53 -4.19
CA TYR A 284 4.00 5.23 -5.05
C TYR A 284 4.90 6.45 -5.22
N TRP A 285 6.17 6.23 -5.52
CA TRP A 285 7.14 7.30 -5.78
C TRP A 285 7.00 7.86 -7.20
N ASP A 286 7.29 9.15 -7.34
CA ASP A 286 7.42 9.78 -8.65
C ASP A 286 8.68 9.27 -9.37
N ASN A 287 8.54 8.90 -10.64
CA ASN A 287 9.61 8.39 -11.49
C ASN A 287 10.65 9.46 -11.86
N GLU A 288 10.30 10.74 -11.86
CA GLU A 288 11.12 11.84 -12.40
C GLU A 288 11.59 12.82 -11.33
N VAL A 289 10.79 13.02 -10.27
CA VAL A 289 11.07 14.01 -9.21
C VAL A 289 11.48 13.31 -7.91
N PRO A 290 12.78 13.34 -7.54
CA PRO A 290 13.25 12.78 -6.27
C PRO A 290 12.51 13.35 -5.06
N GLY A 291 12.13 12.48 -4.12
CA GLY A 291 11.40 12.86 -2.90
C GLY A 291 9.94 13.27 -3.11
N LYS A 292 9.41 13.19 -4.35
CA LYS A 292 8.00 13.36 -4.62
C LYS A 292 7.28 12.01 -4.58
N ALA A 293 6.17 11.94 -3.85
CA ALA A 293 5.31 10.76 -3.78
C ALA A 293 3.89 11.11 -4.24
N HIS A 294 3.20 10.09 -4.72
CA HIS A 294 1.80 10.11 -5.13
C HIS A 294 0.98 9.16 -4.25
N LEU A 295 -0.29 9.49 -4.10
CA LEU A 295 -1.26 8.70 -3.34
C LEU A 295 -2.61 8.77 -4.03
N LEU A 296 -3.18 7.62 -4.37
CA LEU A 296 -4.58 7.54 -4.81
C LEU A 296 -5.46 7.28 -3.59
N LEU A 297 -6.56 8.02 -3.45
CA LEU A 297 -7.56 7.82 -2.39
C LEU A 297 -8.95 7.63 -3.00
N ASP A 298 -9.60 6.50 -2.71
CA ASP A 298 -10.89 6.12 -3.28
C ASP A 298 -12.01 6.84 -2.52
N TYR A 299 -12.71 7.74 -3.20
CA TYR A 299 -13.98 8.27 -2.73
C TYR A 299 -15.06 7.19 -2.95
N TYR A 300 -15.11 6.20 -2.06
CA TYR A 300 -15.93 4.98 -2.15
C TYR A 300 -17.43 5.22 -2.32
N GLY A 301 -17.96 6.32 -1.76
CA GLY A 301 -19.34 6.78 -1.96
C GLY A 301 -19.55 7.72 -3.16
N GLY A 302 -18.48 8.04 -3.89
CA GLY A 302 -18.44 9.07 -4.94
C GLY A 302 -17.74 8.61 -6.21
N SER A 303 -16.88 9.48 -6.77
CA SER A 303 -16.35 9.37 -8.14
C SER A 303 -15.24 8.33 -8.37
N GLY A 304 -14.85 7.56 -7.36
CA GLY A 304 -13.67 6.70 -7.40
C GLY A 304 -12.41 7.44 -6.97
N TYR A 305 -11.27 6.96 -7.46
CA TYR A 305 -9.97 7.48 -7.11
C TYR A 305 -9.76 8.97 -7.41
N GLN A 306 -9.13 9.65 -6.45
CA GLN A 306 -8.55 10.98 -6.59
C GLN A 306 -7.04 10.88 -6.36
N PRO A 307 -6.21 11.38 -7.29
CA PRO A 307 -4.78 11.47 -7.06
C PRO A 307 -4.43 12.64 -6.11
N PHE A 308 -3.44 12.40 -5.26
CA PHE A 308 -2.76 13.35 -4.39
C PHE A 308 -1.25 13.25 -4.61
N GLU A 309 -0.54 14.31 -4.29
CA GLU A 309 0.92 14.37 -4.36
C GLU A 309 1.52 15.10 -3.16
N THR A 310 2.79 14.84 -2.89
CA THR A 310 3.56 15.52 -1.84
C THR A 310 5.06 15.48 -2.10
N THR A 311 5.79 16.45 -1.57
CA THR A 311 7.24 16.39 -1.32
C THR A 311 7.56 16.44 0.18
N ASN A 312 6.53 16.37 1.02
CA ASN A 312 6.59 16.39 2.49
C ASN A 312 5.76 15.23 3.04
N TYR A 313 6.13 14.01 2.61
CA TYR A 313 5.40 12.77 2.90
C TYR A 313 5.36 12.42 4.39
N GLU A 314 6.26 12.98 5.21
CA GLU A 314 6.28 12.84 6.67
C GLU A 314 5.27 13.78 7.36
N SER A 315 4.36 14.41 6.61
CA SER A 315 3.29 15.25 7.16
C SER A 315 1.94 14.82 6.63
N ASN A 316 1.00 14.51 7.53
CA ASN A 316 -0.39 14.24 7.17
C ASN A 316 -1.03 15.45 6.44
N SER A 317 -0.65 16.67 6.79
CA SER A 317 -1.11 17.90 6.10
C SER A 317 -0.26 18.28 4.88
N GLY A 318 0.74 17.46 4.52
CA GLY A 318 1.64 17.70 3.39
C GLY A 318 1.11 17.20 2.04
N TRP A 319 -0.02 16.49 2.02
CA TRP A 319 -0.61 15.90 0.82
C TRP A 319 -1.63 16.83 0.20
N THR A 320 -1.50 17.10 -1.09
CA THR A 320 -2.40 17.98 -1.84
C THR A 320 -3.02 17.22 -2.99
N ALA A 321 -4.31 17.45 -3.25
CA ALA A 321 -4.99 16.85 -4.39
C ALA A 321 -4.34 17.28 -5.71
N SER A 322 -3.98 16.31 -6.54
CA SER A 322 -3.43 16.52 -7.88
C SER A 322 -4.52 16.90 -8.88
N ASN A 323 -4.12 17.45 -10.02
CA ASN A 323 -5.03 17.67 -11.14
C ASN A 323 -5.57 16.32 -11.64
N LYS A 324 -6.90 16.18 -11.68
CA LYS A 324 -7.59 14.94 -12.07
C LYS A 324 -8.23 14.98 -13.46
N THR A 325 -8.06 16.05 -14.23
CA THR A 325 -8.76 16.26 -15.51
C THR A 325 -8.49 15.13 -16.52
N ALA A 326 -7.27 14.57 -16.50
CA ALA A 326 -6.88 13.45 -17.37
C ALA A 326 -6.94 12.08 -16.65
N PHE A 327 -7.41 12.04 -15.40
CA PHE A 327 -7.48 10.81 -14.61
C PHE A 327 -8.80 10.08 -14.92
N PRO A 328 -8.79 8.75 -15.17
CA PRO A 328 -10.01 8.01 -15.45
C PRO A 328 -11.01 8.05 -14.29
N THR A 329 -12.30 8.08 -14.61
CA THR A 329 -13.37 8.08 -13.61
C THR A 329 -13.71 6.65 -13.15
N ASN A 330 -14.33 6.53 -11.97
CA ASN A 330 -14.89 5.30 -11.43
C ASN A 330 -13.89 4.19 -11.07
N LEU A 331 -12.58 4.44 -11.18
CA LEU A 331 -11.58 3.50 -10.68
C LEU A 331 -11.70 3.36 -9.17
N ARG A 332 -11.74 2.13 -8.66
CA ARG A 332 -11.81 1.82 -7.23
C ARG A 332 -10.49 1.28 -6.72
N HIS A 333 -10.44 1.07 -5.39
CA HIS A 333 -9.26 0.60 -4.66
C HIS A 333 -8.44 -0.44 -5.44
N GLY A 334 -7.15 -0.20 -5.59
CA GLY A 334 -6.19 -1.03 -6.30
C GLY A 334 -4.76 -0.58 -6.00
N SER A 335 -3.85 -0.70 -6.96
CA SER A 335 -2.42 -0.42 -6.75
C SER A 335 -1.74 0.15 -8.00
N VAL A 336 -0.50 0.64 -7.84
CA VAL A 336 0.29 1.27 -8.90
C VAL A 336 1.71 0.71 -8.94
N LEU A 337 2.11 0.22 -10.11
CA LEU A 337 3.42 -0.34 -10.43
C LEU A 337 4.17 0.59 -11.38
N PRO A 338 5.29 1.23 -10.99
CA PRO A 338 6.16 1.87 -11.98
C PRO A 338 6.73 0.84 -12.98
N VAL A 339 6.79 1.21 -14.26
CA VAL A 339 7.25 0.31 -15.33
C VAL A 339 8.41 0.91 -16.11
N ASP A 340 9.33 0.04 -16.53
CA ASP A 340 10.41 0.40 -17.45
C ASP A 340 9.93 0.47 -18.91
N ALA A 341 10.82 0.91 -19.81
CA ALA A 341 10.49 1.05 -21.23
C ALA A 341 10.07 -0.24 -21.92
N GLY A 342 10.66 -1.38 -21.55
CA GLY A 342 10.32 -2.67 -22.12
C GLY A 342 8.94 -3.14 -21.68
N GLN A 343 8.67 -3.05 -20.38
CA GLN A 343 7.37 -3.38 -19.78
C GLN A 343 6.26 -2.48 -20.34
N TYR A 344 6.50 -1.16 -20.41
CA TYR A 344 5.54 -0.19 -20.95
C TYR A 344 5.17 -0.52 -22.40
N ALA A 345 6.18 -0.72 -23.27
CA ALA A 345 5.96 -1.04 -24.67
C ALA A 345 5.23 -2.37 -24.86
N ALA A 346 5.59 -3.39 -24.06
CA ALA A 346 4.96 -4.71 -24.13
C ALA A 346 3.48 -4.66 -23.71
N LEU A 347 3.15 -3.92 -22.64
CA LEU A 347 1.78 -3.71 -22.18
C LEU A 347 0.94 -2.98 -23.23
N ALA A 348 1.48 -1.90 -23.80
CA ALA A 348 0.81 -1.11 -24.84
C ALA A 348 0.66 -1.86 -26.17
N ALA A 349 1.56 -2.80 -26.48
CA ALA A 349 1.48 -3.59 -27.71
C ALA A 349 0.49 -4.76 -27.62
N LYS A 350 0.29 -5.33 -26.42
CA LYS A 350 -0.60 -6.46 -26.23
C LYS A 350 -2.09 -6.09 -26.33
N TRP A 351 -2.44 -4.86 -25.91
CA TRP A 351 -3.81 -4.45 -25.65
C TRP A 351 -4.15 -3.10 -26.26
#